data_AF-B9VPV6-F1
#
_entry.id   AF-B9VPV6-F1
#
_cell.length_a   1.000
_cell.length_b   1.000
_cell.length_c   1.000
_cell.angle_alpha   90.00
_cell.angle_beta   90.00
_cell.angle_gamma   90.00
#
_symmetry.space_group_name_H-M   'P 1'
#
loop_
_entity.id
_entity.type
_entity.pdbx_description
1 polymer ?
#
loop_
_entity_poly.entity_id
_entity_poly.type
_entity_poly.pdbx_seq_one_letter_code
_entity_poly.pdbx_strand_id
1 'polypeptide(L)'
;QHPKMHLARSTLKPAAHLVGDPSNQKSLRWRANTDRAFLQDGFSLSNNSLLVPTSGIYFVYSQVVFSGKAYSPKATPTPLYLAHEVQLFSSQYPFHVSLLSSQKMVYPGLQEPWLHSMYHGAAFQLTQGDQLSTHTDGIHHLV
;
A
#
# COMPACT_ATOMS: atom_id res chain seq x y z
N GLN A 1 -30.76 5.47 -44.39
CA GLN A 1 -30.79 5.47 -42.91
C GLN A 1 -29.42 5.04 -42.42
N HIS A 2 -28.65 5.93 -41.81
CA HIS A 2 -27.32 5.60 -41.30
C HIS A 2 -27.45 4.91 -39.93
N PRO A 3 -26.73 3.81 -39.66
CA PRO A 3 -26.68 3.27 -38.32
C PRO A 3 -25.88 4.25 -37.46
N LYS A 4 -26.55 4.86 -36.48
CA LYS A 4 -25.87 5.54 -35.38
C LYS A 4 -25.09 4.46 -34.64
N MET A 5 -23.80 4.36 -34.89
CA MET A 5 -22.89 3.69 -33.96
C MET A 5 -23.04 4.44 -32.64
N HIS A 6 -23.72 3.82 -31.68
CA HIS A 6 -23.52 4.16 -30.28
C HIS A 6 -22.05 3.88 -30.01
N LEU A 7 -21.23 4.94 -30.09
CA LEU A 7 -19.88 4.93 -29.57
C LEU A 7 -20.05 4.57 -28.10
N ALA A 8 -19.83 3.30 -27.76
CA ALA A 8 -19.79 2.84 -26.39
C ALA A 8 -18.69 3.69 -25.75
N ARG A 9 -19.11 4.68 -24.96
CA ARG A 9 -18.21 5.49 -24.15
C ARG A 9 -17.56 4.46 -23.24
N SER A 10 -16.33 4.04 -23.54
CA SER A 10 -15.61 3.14 -22.64
C SER A 10 -15.35 3.96 -21.39
N THR A 11 -16.25 3.88 -20.42
CA THR A 11 -15.99 4.36 -19.08
C THR A 11 -14.89 3.44 -18.56
N LEU A 12 -13.67 3.98 -18.55
CA LEU A 12 -12.54 3.33 -17.91
C LEU A 12 -12.96 2.87 -16.52
N LYS A 13 -12.52 1.70 -16.07
CA LYS A 13 -12.82 1.28 -14.69
C LYS A 13 -11.94 2.09 -13.72
N PRO A 14 -12.41 2.37 -12.49
CA PRO A 14 -11.59 2.94 -11.43
C PRO A 14 -10.38 2.05 -11.16
N ALA A 15 -9.19 2.64 -11.24
CA ALA A 15 -7.94 1.97 -10.92
C ALA A 15 -6.91 2.96 -10.36
N ALA A 16 -5.99 2.46 -9.54
CA ALA A 16 -4.88 3.24 -9.02
C ALA A 16 -3.65 2.36 -8.85
N HIS A 17 -2.48 2.97 -9.05
CA HIS A 17 -1.19 2.40 -8.69
C HIS A 17 -0.36 3.52 -8.07
N LEU A 18 0.12 3.31 -6.85
CA LEU A 18 0.92 4.28 -6.11
C LEU A 18 2.33 3.73 -5.87
N VAL A 19 3.28 4.64 -5.77
CA VAL A 19 4.67 4.32 -5.37
C VAL A 19 5.03 5.09 -4.11
N GLY A 20 5.92 4.52 -3.30
CA GLY A 20 6.48 5.20 -2.12
C GLY A 20 7.37 6.37 -2.54
N ASP A 21 7.28 7.48 -1.83
CA ASP A 21 8.13 8.65 -2.05
C ASP A 21 9.51 8.44 -1.40
N PRO A 22 10.59 8.29 -2.18
CA PRO A 22 11.92 8.04 -1.65
C PRO A 22 12.54 9.28 -0.98
N SER A 23 11.94 10.47 -1.12
CA SER A 23 12.47 11.70 -0.52
C SER A 23 12.33 11.76 1.00
N ASN A 24 11.49 10.89 1.60
CA ASN A 24 11.22 10.89 3.04
C ASN A 24 11.52 9.52 3.67
N GLN A 25 12.65 9.42 4.34
CA GLN A 25 13.09 8.18 5.03
C GLN A 25 12.44 7.96 6.40
N LYS A 26 11.64 8.92 6.90
CA LYS A 26 10.99 8.85 8.22
C LYS A 26 9.55 8.39 8.15
N SER A 27 8.91 8.45 6.98
CA SER A 27 7.52 8.04 6.80
C SER A 27 7.27 7.56 5.39
N LEU A 28 6.49 6.48 5.24
CA LEU A 28 6.00 6.02 3.95
C LEU A 28 4.88 6.93 3.44
N ARG A 29 5.20 7.77 2.43
CA ARG A 29 4.23 8.62 1.74
C ARG A 29 3.99 8.07 0.34
N TRP A 30 2.75 7.88 -0.04
CA TRP A 30 2.38 7.43 -1.36
C TRP A 30 2.27 8.62 -2.32
N ARG A 31 2.62 8.40 -3.59
CA ARG A 31 2.45 9.37 -4.67
C ARG A 31 2.04 8.70 -5.98
N ALA A 32 1.42 9.49 -6.86
CA ALA A 32 0.87 9.03 -8.14
C ALA A 32 1.41 9.80 -9.36
N ASN A 33 2.37 10.72 -9.17
CA ASN A 33 2.80 11.68 -10.18
C ASN A 33 4.16 11.36 -10.82
N THR A 34 4.73 10.19 -10.54
CA THR A 34 6.03 9.75 -11.06
C THR A 34 5.96 8.31 -11.55
N ASP A 35 6.96 7.91 -12.32
CA ASP A 35 7.16 6.52 -12.75
C ASP A 35 5.95 5.99 -13.52
N ARG A 36 5.48 4.79 -13.18
CA ARG A 36 4.25 4.19 -13.73
C ARG A 36 3.06 4.30 -12.76
N ALA A 37 3.15 5.20 -11.77
CA ALA A 37 2.07 5.46 -10.84
C ALA A 37 0.94 6.24 -11.52
N PHE A 38 -0.30 5.98 -11.12
CA PHE A 38 -1.47 6.64 -11.69
C PHE A 38 -2.68 6.61 -10.75
N LEU A 39 -3.58 7.55 -10.98
CA LEU A 39 -4.94 7.57 -10.48
C LEU A 39 -5.87 7.65 -11.69
N GLN A 40 -6.89 6.79 -11.75
CA GLN A 40 -7.79 6.68 -12.89
C GLN A 40 -9.24 6.58 -12.43
N ASP A 41 -10.12 7.24 -13.17
CA ASP A 41 -11.57 7.15 -13.07
C ASP A 41 -12.09 7.31 -11.63
N GLY A 42 -11.79 8.46 -11.04
CA GLY A 42 -12.34 8.92 -9.76
C GLY A 42 -11.49 8.59 -8.52
N PHE A 43 -10.55 7.64 -8.59
CA PHE A 43 -9.62 7.44 -7.47
C PHE A 43 -8.83 8.72 -7.20
N SER A 44 -8.69 9.05 -5.92
CA SER A 44 -7.90 10.19 -5.47
C SER A 44 -7.08 9.83 -4.24
N LEU A 45 -5.97 10.53 -4.05
CA LEU A 45 -5.09 10.37 -2.90
C LEU A 45 -5.20 11.61 -2.01
N SER A 46 -5.67 11.44 -0.79
CA SER A 46 -5.82 12.50 0.20
C SER A 46 -5.32 12.03 1.55
N ASN A 47 -4.50 12.83 2.23
CA ASN A 47 -3.93 12.49 3.54
C ASN A 47 -3.25 11.11 3.60
N ASN A 48 -2.57 10.71 2.52
CA ASN A 48 -1.94 9.39 2.37
C ASN A 48 -2.90 8.20 2.29
N SER A 49 -4.18 8.47 2.04
CA SER A 49 -5.24 7.48 1.88
C SER A 49 -5.86 7.57 0.49
N LEU A 50 -6.12 6.40 -0.09
CA LEU A 50 -6.74 6.21 -1.38
C LEU A 50 -8.27 6.20 -1.20
N LEU A 51 -8.97 7.15 -1.81
CA LEU A 51 -10.42 7.33 -1.66
C LEU A 51 -11.17 6.55 -2.75
N VAL A 52 -12.03 5.60 -2.36
CA VAL A 52 -12.81 4.76 -3.26
C VAL A 52 -13.92 5.57 -3.94
N PRO A 53 -13.94 5.68 -5.28
CA PRO A 53 -14.87 6.59 -5.96
C PRO A 53 -16.29 6.04 -6.12
N THR A 54 -16.44 4.72 -6.17
CA THR A 54 -17.73 4.05 -6.42
C THR A 54 -17.79 2.74 -5.62
N SER A 55 -18.97 2.32 -5.18
CA SER A 55 -19.12 1.02 -4.51
C SER A 55 -18.90 -0.13 -5.49
N GLY A 56 -18.24 -1.21 -5.05
CA GLY A 56 -17.96 -2.36 -5.91
C GLY A 56 -16.95 -3.33 -5.32
N ILE A 57 -16.60 -4.35 -6.10
CA ILE A 57 -15.52 -5.28 -5.75
C ILE A 57 -14.20 -4.75 -6.30
N TYR A 58 -13.23 -4.55 -5.40
CA TYR A 58 -11.90 -4.05 -5.73
C TYR A 58 -10.85 -5.08 -5.36
N PHE A 59 -9.89 -5.30 -6.26
CA PHE A 59 -8.65 -5.99 -5.91
C PHE A 59 -7.68 -4.98 -5.31
N VAL A 60 -7.33 -5.17 -4.04
CA VAL A 60 -6.40 -4.32 -3.30
C VAL A 60 -5.12 -5.09 -3.10
N TYR A 61 -3.98 -4.45 -3.35
CA TYR A 61 -2.66 -5.04 -3.19
C TYR A 61 -1.67 -4.02 -2.65
N SER A 62 -0.61 -4.52 -2.01
CA SER A 62 0.54 -3.72 -1.61
C SER A 62 1.81 -4.57 -1.58
N GLN A 63 2.94 -3.92 -1.79
CA GLN A 63 4.26 -4.52 -1.63
C GLN A 63 5.18 -3.55 -0.90
N VAL A 64 5.97 -4.09 0.03
CA VAL A 64 7.11 -3.39 0.62
C VAL A 64 8.34 -4.28 0.58
N VAL A 65 9.50 -3.64 0.51
CA VAL A 65 10.79 -4.32 0.62
C VAL A 65 11.56 -3.66 1.74
N PHE A 66 12.08 -4.48 2.64
CA PHE A 66 12.89 -4.05 3.76
C PHE A 66 14.32 -4.54 3.59
N SER A 67 15.29 -3.74 4.03
CA SER A 67 16.68 -4.12 4.11
C SER A 67 17.34 -3.59 5.39
N GLY A 68 18.46 -4.20 5.75
CA GLY A 68 19.27 -3.70 6.85
C GLY A 68 20.57 -4.46 7.02
N LYS A 69 21.39 -3.96 7.92
CA LYS A 69 22.67 -4.58 8.32
C LYS A 69 22.98 -4.21 9.76
N ALA A 70 23.33 -5.18 10.59
CA ALA A 70 23.80 -4.92 11.94
C ALA A 70 25.31 -4.61 11.92
N TYR A 71 25.70 -3.46 12.47
CA TYR A 71 27.12 -3.03 12.48
C TYR A 71 27.84 -3.33 13.79
N SER A 72 27.11 -3.43 14.90
CA SER A 72 27.69 -3.63 16.23
C SER A 72 27.19 -4.93 16.85
N PRO A 73 28.06 -5.74 17.47
CA PRO A 73 27.63 -6.87 18.28
C PRO A 73 26.81 -6.33 19.48
N LYS A 74 25.58 -6.80 19.63
CA LYS A 74 24.79 -6.58 20.85
C LYS A 74 24.98 -7.80 21.75
N ALA A 75 25.09 -7.58 23.06
CA ALA A 75 25.18 -8.66 24.06
C ALA A 75 24.00 -9.64 23.97
N THR A 76 22.84 -9.15 23.51
CA THR A 76 21.67 -9.95 23.15
C THR A 76 21.15 -9.54 21.77
N PRO A 77 21.04 -10.47 20.80
CA PRO A 77 20.40 -10.17 19.51
C PRO A 77 18.92 -9.86 19.73
N THR A 78 18.52 -8.60 19.56
CA THR A 78 17.09 -8.24 19.55
C THR A 78 16.53 -8.50 18.15
N PRO A 79 15.51 -9.35 17.99
CA PRO A 79 14.87 -9.51 16.69
C PRO A 79 14.18 -8.21 16.29
N LEU A 80 14.20 -7.92 14.99
CA LEU A 80 13.50 -6.81 14.39
C LEU A 80 12.11 -7.29 13.95
N TYR A 81 11.06 -6.65 14.48
CA TYR A 81 9.70 -6.85 14.01
C TYR A 81 9.47 -5.97 12.79
N LEU A 82 9.02 -6.58 11.70
CA LEU A 82 8.59 -5.92 10.47
C LEU A 82 7.14 -6.30 10.23
N ALA A 83 6.32 -5.31 9.89
CA ALA A 83 4.95 -5.55 9.49
C ALA A 83 4.51 -4.55 8.43
N HIS A 84 3.59 -4.98 7.58
CA HIS A 84 2.95 -4.12 6.61
C HIS A 84 1.47 -4.48 6.52
N GLU A 85 0.62 -3.47 6.61
CA GLU A 85 -0.82 -3.63 6.61
C GLU A 85 -1.50 -2.68 5.62
N VAL A 86 -2.58 -3.15 5.02
CA VAL A 86 -3.57 -2.31 4.34
C VAL A 86 -4.78 -2.18 5.26
N GLN A 87 -5.16 -0.95 5.56
CA GLN A 87 -6.22 -0.60 6.51
C GLN A 87 -7.36 0.12 5.79
N LEU A 88 -8.59 -0.28 6.13
CA LEU A 88 -9.84 0.34 5.70
C LEU A 88 -10.35 1.27 6.79
N PHE A 89 -10.72 2.49 6.39
CA PHE A 89 -11.58 3.38 7.17
C PHE A 89 -12.86 3.63 6.38
N SER A 90 -14.01 3.25 6.96
CA SER A 90 -15.32 3.34 6.32
C SER A 90 -16.29 4.10 7.22
N SER A 91 -17.25 4.81 6.66
CA SER A 91 -18.31 5.48 7.43
C SER A 91 -19.16 4.50 8.26
N GLN A 92 -19.09 3.21 7.96
CA GLN A 92 -19.81 2.15 8.66
C GLN A 92 -19.22 1.83 10.04
N TYR A 93 -17.94 2.15 10.29
CA TYR A 93 -17.25 1.83 11.55
C TYR A 93 -16.33 2.98 11.98
N PRO A 94 -16.35 3.43 13.24
CA PRO A 94 -15.57 4.59 13.69
C PRO A 94 -14.07 4.29 13.94
N PHE A 95 -13.50 3.25 13.33
CA PHE A 95 -12.10 2.84 13.53
C PHE A 95 -11.51 2.16 12.30
N HIS A 96 -10.17 2.09 12.24
CA HIS A 96 -9.45 1.42 11.16
C HIS A 96 -9.56 -0.11 11.29
N VAL A 97 -9.84 -0.79 10.18
CA VAL A 97 -9.90 -2.26 10.08
C VAL A 97 -8.76 -2.75 9.19
N SER A 98 -7.94 -3.68 9.68
CA SER A 98 -6.89 -4.31 8.86
C SER A 98 -7.50 -5.28 7.86
N LEU A 99 -7.33 -5.02 6.56
CA LEU A 99 -7.81 -5.87 5.48
C LEU A 99 -6.78 -6.92 5.09
N LEU A 100 -5.53 -6.51 5.03
CA LEU A 100 -4.39 -7.34 4.66
C LEU A 100 -3.25 -7.03 5.63
N SER A 101 -2.64 -8.05 6.22
CA SER A 101 -1.50 -7.88 7.12
C SER A 101 -0.45 -8.95 6.82
N SER A 102 0.82 -8.58 6.90
CA SER A 102 1.97 -9.46 6.75
C SER A 102 3.02 -9.04 7.75
N GLN A 103 3.65 -10.01 8.40
CA GLN A 103 4.58 -9.76 9.48
C GLN A 103 5.75 -10.74 9.46
N LYS A 104 6.92 -10.26 9.88
CA LYS A 104 8.15 -11.04 9.92
C LYS A 104 8.99 -10.61 11.11
N MET A 105 9.54 -11.61 11.79
CA MET A 105 10.67 -11.41 12.69
C MET A 105 11.97 -11.66 11.91
N VAL A 106 12.84 -10.65 11.88
CA VAL A 106 14.18 -10.74 11.30
C VAL A 106 15.20 -10.82 12.43
N TYR A 107 16.17 -11.71 12.28
CA TYR A 107 17.31 -11.84 13.19
C TYR A 107 18.55 -11.36 12.44
N PRO A 108 18.98 -10.09 12.61
CA PRO A 108 20.12 -9.56 11.87
C PRO A 108 21.42 -10.26 12.28
N GLY A 109 22.10 -10.88 11.32
CA GLY A 109 23.47 -11.37 11.50
C GLY A 109 24.46 -10.21 11.62
N LEU A 110 25.54 -10.40 12.39
CA LEU A 110 26.58 -9.38 12.56
C LEU A 110 27.28 -9.14 11.22
N GLN A 111 27.24 -7.91 10.73
CA GLN A 111 27.77 -7.50 9.41
C GLN A 111 27.15 -8.23 8.20
N GLU A 112 26.08 -8.98 8.39
CA GLU A 112 25.35 -9.64 7.30
C GLU A 112 24.19 -8.76 6.85
N PRO A 113 24.19 -8.28 5.60
CA PRO A 113 23.04 -7.57 5.06
C PRO A 113 21.88 -8.56 4.86
N TRP A 114 20.67 -8.09 5.09
CA TRP A 114 19.45 -8.84 4.85
C TRP A 114 18.48 -8.04 3.97
N LEU A 115 17.64 -8.76 3.25
CA LEU A 115 16.58 -8.23 2.40
C LEU A 115 15.33 -9.08 2.61
N HIS A 116 14.17 -8.45 2.70
CA HIS A 116 12.91 -9.15 2.84
C HIS A 116 11.77 -8.41 2.14
N SER A 117 11.06 -9.11 1.26
CA SER A 117 9.89 -8.58 0.54
C SER A 117 8.61 -9.13 1.15
N MET A 118 7.61 -8.26 1.34
CA MET A 118 6.26 -8.64 1.73
C MET A 118 5.29 -8.18 0.64
N TYR A 119 4.50 -9.11 0.12
CA TYR A 119 3.43 -8.85 -0.84
C TYR A 119 2.16 -9.49 -0.35
N HIS A 120 1.05 -8.78 -0.48
CA HIS A 120 -0.28 -9.29 -0.21
C HIS A 120 -1.31 -8.59 -1.09
N GLY A 121 -2.37 -9.31 -1.44
CA GLY A 121 -3.50 -8.77 -2.19
C GLY A 121 -4.71 -9.70 -2.16
N ALA A 122 -5.89 -9.11 -2.12
CA ALA A 122 -7.17 -9.82 -2.14
C ALA A 122 -8.29 -8.93 -2.69
N ALA A 123 -9.44 -9.56 -2.99
CA ALA A 123 -10.63 -8.84 -3.41
C ALA A 123 -11.52 -8.49 -2.20
N PHE A 124 -12.01 -7.26 -2.15
CA PHE A 124 -12.91 -6.76 -1.11
C PHE A 124 -14.10 -6.04 -1.73
N GLN A 125 -15.26 -6.15 -1.10
CA GLN A 125 -16.40 -5.30 -1.41
C GLN A 125 -16.24 -3.99 -0.64
N LEU A 126 -16.04 -2.89 -1.36
CA LEU A 126 -15.84 -1.55 -0.80
C LEU A 126 -17.02 -0.65 -1.15
N THR A 127 -17.24 0.34 -0.31
CA THR A 127 -18.27 1.37 -0.46
C THR A 127 -17.63 2.65 -0.98
N GLN A 128 -18.37 3.41 -1.79
CA GLN A 128 -17.98 4.76 -2.17
C GLN A 128 -17.65 5.61 -0.92
N GLY A 129 -16.49 6.29 -0.95
CA GLY A 129 -16.01 7.12 0.15
C GLY A 129 -15.16 6.36 1.18
N ASP A 130 -15.04 5.03 1.07
CA ASP A 130 -14.08 4.27 1.86
C ASP A 130 -12.65 4.76 1.60
N GLN A 131 -11.83 4.76 2.64
CA GLN A 131 -10.44 5.18 2.59
C GLN A 131 -9.54 3.97 2.83
N LEU A 132 -8.65 3.69 1.88
CA LEU A 132 -7.60 2.69 2.00
C LEU A 132 -6.29 3.37 2.35
N SER A 133 -5.63 2.90 3.41
CA SER A 133 -4.34 3.42 3.88
C SER A 133 -3.41 2.26 4.23
N THR A 134 -2.15 2.55 4.52
CA THR A 134 -1.20 1.52 4.96
C THR A 134 -0.56 1.86 6.29
N HIS A 135 -0.35 0.83 7.12
CA HIS A 135 0.49 0.91 8.32
C HIS A 135 1.75 0.06 8.11
N THR A 136 2.89 0.47 8.67
CA THR A 136 4.15 -0.25 8.46
C THR A 136 5.05 -0.12 9.67
N ASP A 137 5.43 -1.26 10.25
CA ASP A 137 6.47 -1.35 11.26
C ASP A 137 7.82 -1.61 10.58
N GLY A 138 8.84 -0.84 10.96
CA GLY A 138 10.17 -0.91 10.36
C GLY A 138 10.41 0.04 9.18
N ILE A 139 9.73 1.20 9.13
CA ILE A 139 9.86 2.21 8.04
C ILE A 139 11.32 2.56 7.72
N HIS A 140 12.19 2.65 8.72
CA HIS A 140 13.62 2.96 8.52
C HIS A 140 14.40 1.90 7.74
N HIS A 141 13.79 0.74 7.49
CA HIS A 141 14.35 -0.35 6.71
C HIS A 141 13.78 -0.42 5.30
N LEU A 142 12.80 0.41 4.92
CA LEU A 142 12.24 0.40 3.56
C LEU A 142 13.29 0.82 2.52
N VAL A 143 13.25 0.16 1.36
CA VAL A 143 14.11 0.44 0.19
C VAL A 143 13.31 0.58 -1.09
#